data_AF-A0A2A9U0D4-F1
#
_entry.id   AF-A0A2A9U0D4-F1
#
_cell.length_a   1.000
_cell.length_b   1.000
_cell.length_c   1.000
_cell.angle_alpha   90.00
_cell.angle_beta   90.00
_cell.angle_gamma   90.00
#
_symmetry.space_group_name_H-M   'P 1'
#
loop_
_entity.id
_entity.type
_entity.pdbx_description
1 polymer ?
#
loop_
_entity_poly.entity_id
_entity_poly.type
_entity_poly.pdbx_seq_one_letter_code
_entity_poly.pdbx_strand_id
1 'polypeptide(L)'
;MSSLEQMIYVGIIMSIVLSVLILGSLYYNPRLSLTDYPKDIQKVVFPKTINEKKQTIYFNVVYNTILFGTPFISTYILHQQEKLLYMDAYLHTLGILMIFNLVDLFIMDWLIFCWITPRFVVIPSTEGMKGYKDYKFHLRGAIVGTLFLAIVSLFLAGIATTI
;
A
#
# COMPACT_ATOMS: atom_id res chain seq x y z
N MET A 1 -21.86 -8.71 11.98
CA MET A 1 -21.02 -8.89 10.78
C MET A 1 -20.07 -10.01 11.09
N SER A 2 -19.96 -11.02 10.23
CA SER A 2 -19.01 -12.12 10.44
C SER A 2 -17.56 -11.62 10.31
N SER A 3 -16.59 -12.39 10.84
CA SER A 3 -15.16 -12.12 10.67
C SER A 3 -14.77 -11.91 9.19
N LEU A 4 -15.27 -12.76 8.29
CA LEU A 4 -15.00 -12.64 6.85
C LEU A 4 -15.58 -11.35 6.25
N GLU A 5 -16.83 -11.01 6.60
CA GLU A 5 -17.44 -9.76 6.15
C GLU A 5 -16.64 -8.57 6.65
N GLN A 6 -16.27 -8.54 7.95
CA GLN A 6 -15.47 -7.46 8.53
C GLN A 6 -14.14 -7.28 7.81
N MET A 7 -13.43 -8.37 7.56
CA MET A 7 -12.18 -8.39 6.81
C MET A 7 -12.32 -7.73 5.44
N ILE A 8 -13.37 -8.10 4.69
CA ILE A 8 -13.62 -7.58 3.35
C ILE A 8 -13.99 -6.09 3.41
N TYR A 9 -14.93 -5.71 4.26
CA TYR A 9 -15.37 -4.32 4.39
C TYR A 9 -14.22 -3.40 4.81
N VAL A 10 -13.45 -3.78 5.83
CA VAL A 10 -12.30 -3.00 6.31
C VAL A 10 -11.20 -2.94 5.24
N GLY A 11 -10.90 -4.06 4.59
CA GLY A 11 -9.91 -4.11 3.50
C GLY A 11 -10.27 -3.18 2.34
N ILE A 12 -11.53 -3.16 1.90
CA ILE A 12 -12.00 -2.28 0.82
C ILE A 12 -11.92 -0.82 1.24
N ILE A 13 -12.43 -0.46 2.43
CA ILE A 13 -12.40 0.92 2.92
C ILE A 13 -10.96 1.41 3.05
N MET A 14 -10.08 0.61 3.66
CA MET A 14 -8.66 0.93 3.78
C MET A 14 -8.03 1.14 2.40
N SER A 15 -8.37 0.27 1.42
CA SER A 15 -7.85 0.38 0.06
C SER A 15 -8.25 1.68 -0.60
N ILE A 16 -9.52 2.09 -0.50
CA ILE A 16 -10.00 3.37 -1.04
C ILE A 16 -9.22 4.54 -0.41
N VAL A 17 -9.09 4.55 0.92
CA VAL A 17 -8.39 5.61 1.65
C VAL A 17 -6.92 5.70 1.22
N LEU A 18 -6.21 4.57 1.19
CA LEU A 18 -4.79 4.54 0.80
C LEU A 18 -4.59 4.88 -0.68
N SER A 19 -5.46 4.41 -1.58
CA SER A 19 -5.44 4.78 -3.00
C SER A 19 -5.62 6.28 -3.19
N VAL A 20 -6.56 6.91 -2.48
CA VAL A 20 -6.76 8.37 -2.52
C VAL A 20 -5.52 9.10 -2.02
N LEU A 21 -4.90 8.62 -0.93
CA LEU A 21 -3.66 9.20 -0.42
C LEU A 21 -2.51 9.10 -1.41
N ILE A 22 -2.33 7.94 -2.06
CA ILE A 22 -1.31 7.73 -3.09
C ILE A 22 -1.56 8.65 -4.29
N LEU A 23 -2.78 8.69 -4.84
CA LEU A 23 -3.09 9.55 -5.98
C LEU A 23 -2.95 11.04 -5.62
N GLY A 24 -3.38 11.43 -4.42
CA GLY A 24 -3.25 12.79 -3.92
C GLY A 24 -1.78 13.21 -3.78
N SER A 25 -0.91 12.33 -3.29
CA SER A 25 0.52 12.62 -3.16
C SER A 25 1.20 12.74 -4.52
N LEU A 26 0.87 11.87 -5.48
CA LEU A 26 1.36 11.94 -6.86
C LEU A 26 0.85 13.18 -7.58
N TYR A 27 -0.43 13.53 -7.39
CA TYR A 27 -1.01 14.76 -7.94
C TYR A 27 -0.32 16.02 -7.40
N TYR A 28 0.01 16.02 -6.10
CA TYR A 28 0.73 17.12 -5.48
C TYR A 28 2.18 17.21 -5.96
N ASN A 29 2.92 16.10 -5.97
CA ASN A 29 4.28 16.01 -6.51
C ASN A 29 4.66 14.55 -6.80
N PRO A 30 4.77 14.11 -8.07
CA PRO A 30 5.11 12.72 -8.41
C PRO A 30 6.51 12.32 -7.94
N ARG A 31 7.41 13.28 -7.69
CA ARG A 31 8.75 13.00 -7.19
C ARG A 31 8.75 12.52 -5.74
N LEU A 32 7.65 12.64 -5.00
CA LEU A 32 7.53 12.05 -3.65
C LEU A 32 7.66 10.53 -3.68
N SER A 33 7.26 9.88 -4.77
CA SER A 33 7.42 8.44 -4.96
C SER A 33 8.62 8.08 -5.84
N LEU A 34 9.59 8.98 -6.07
CA LEU A 34 10.73 8.75 -6.99
C LEU A 34 11.46 7.41 -6.73
N THR A 35 11.58 6.98 -5.48
CA THR A 35 12.22 5.72 -5.11
C THR A 35 11.45 4.47 -5.56
N ASP A 36 10.16 4.64 -5.83
CA ASP A 36 9.19 3.59 -6.12
C ASP A 36 8.92 3.47 -7.63
N TYR A 37 9.41 4.42 -8.45
CA TYR A 37 9.39 4.31 -9.91
C TYR A 37 10.37 3.24 -10.43
N PRO A 38 10.15 2.70 -11.62
CA PRO A 38 11.13 1.88 -12.34
C PRO A 38 12.52 2.54 -12.47
N LYS A 39 13.56 1.69 -12.49
CA LYS A 39 14.96 2.14 -12.43
C LYS A 39 15.42 2.96 -13.64
N ASP A 40 14.79 2.81 -14.80
CA ASP A 40 15.09 3.64 -15.97
C ASP A 40 14.69 5.11 -15.71
N ILE A 41 13.51 5.35 -15.14
CA ILE A 41 13.03 6.69 -14.74
C ILE A 41 13.93 7.26 -13.64
N GLN A 42 14.26 6.47 -12.61
CA GLN A 42 15.12 6.94 -11.50
C GLN A 42 16.50 7.45 -11.97
N LYS A 43 17.05 6.88 -13.05
CA LYS A 43 18.40 7.21 -13.54
C LYS A 43 18.49 8.56 -14.27
N VAL A 44 17.38 9.08 -14.77
CA VAL A 44 17.34 10.32 -15.57
C VAL A 44 16.73 11.50 -14.82
N VAL A 45 16.30 11.29 -13.57
CA VAL A 45 15.70 12.32 -12.72
C VAL A 45 16.68 12.71 -11.62
N PHE A 46 16.78 14.01 -11.33
CA PHE A 46 17.60 14.49 -10.22
C PHE A 46 17.14 13.91 -8.87
N PRO A 47 18.05 13.70 -7.90
CA PRO A 47 17.68 13.27 -6.56
C PRO A 47 16.65 14.19 -5.90
N LYS A 48 15.85 13.63 -4.98
CA LYS A 48 14.92 14.39 -4.12
C LYS A 48 15.68 15.48 -3.36
N THR A 49 15.13 16.70 -3.39
CA THR A 49 15.53 17.82 -2.53
C THR A 49 15.29 17.49 -1.04
N ILE A 50 15.86 18.28 -0.14
CA ILE A 50 15.64 18.12 1.31
C ILE A 50 14.15 18.25 1.66
N ASN A 51 13.44 19.17 1.01
CA ASN A 51 12.00 19.37 1.25
C ASN A 51 11.17 18.16 0.78
N GLU A 52 11.46 17.64 -0.42
CA GLU A 52 10.77 16.44 -0.94
C GLU A 52 11.03 15.20 -0.07
N LYS A 53 12.23 15.06 0.50
CA LYS A 53 12.53 14.00 1.47
C LYS A 53 11.69 14.12 2.74
N LYS A 54 11.57 15.33 3.31
CA LYS A 54 10.70 15.58 4.47
C LYS A 54 9.23 15.27 4.17
N GLN A 55 8.73 15.73 3.02
CA GLN A 55 7.37 15.45 2.56
C GLN A 55 7.13 13.94 2.38
N THR A 56 8.09 13.22 1.78
CA THR A 56 8.05 11.76 1.65
C THR A 56 7.94 11.10 3.03
N ILE A 57 8.72 11.55 4.02
CA ILE A 57 8.68 11.00 5.38
C ILE A 57 7.31 11.23 6.02
N TYR A 58 6.77 12.44 5.96
CA TYR A 58 5.43 12.73 6.53
C TYR A 58 4.34 11.89 5.87
N PHE A 59 4.36 11.80 4.54
CA PHE A 59 3.45 10.93 3.80
C PHE A 59 3.58 9.47 4.25
N ASN A 60 4.80 8.94 4.31
CA ASN A 60 5.04 7.55 4.69
C ASN A 60 4.62 7.25 6.13
N VAL A 61 4.78 8.20 7.07
CA VAL A 61 4.29 8.03 8.44
C VAL A 61 2.77 7.88 8.43
N VAL A 62 2.05 8.80 7.80
CA VAL A 62 0.57 8.75 7.73
C VAL A 62 0.09 7.49 7.01
N TYR A 63 0.68 7.19 5.85
CA TYR A 63 0.36 6.02 5.05
C TYR A 63 0.56 4.71 5.83
N ASN A 64 1.72 4.52 6.46
CA ASN A 64 2.01 3.28 7.19
C ASN A 64 1.21 3.16 8.50
N THR A 65 0.87 4.28 9.16
CA THR A 65 -0.04 4.26 10.31
C THR A 65 -1.41 3.73 9.90
N ILE A 66 -1.95 4.15 8.75
CA ILE A 66 -3.23 3.63 8.26
C ILE A 66 -3.09 2.17 7.80
N LEU A 67 -2.05 1.86 7.01
CA LEU A 67 -1.82 0.53 6.45
C LEU A 67 -1.72 -0.56 7.52
N PHE A 68 -1.00 -0.30 8.62
CA PHE A 68 -0.80 -1.30 9.68
C PHE A 68 -1.72 -1.11 10.88
N GLY A 69 -2.12 0.13 11.18
CA GLY A 69 -3.04 0.41 12.28
C GLY A 69 -4.45 -0.11 12.02
N THR A 70 -4.93 -0.04 10.77
CA THR A 70 -6.29 -0.50 10.41
C THR A 70 -6.50 -2.00 10.63
N PRO A 71 -5.68 -2.92 10.06
CA PRO A 71 -5.83 -4.36 10.33
C PRO A 71 -5.60 -4.69 11.80
N PHE A 72 -4.68 -4.00 12.48
CA PHE A 72 -4.46 -4.18 13.91
C PHE A 72 -5.70 -3.85 14.74
N ILE A 73 -6.28 -2.65 14.59
CA ILE A 73 -7.47 -2.21 15.32
C ILE A 73 -8.66 -3.12 15.01
N SER A 74 -8.86 -3.46 13.73
CA SER A 74 -9.95 -4.34 13.30
C SER A 74 -9.86 -5.72 13.97
N THR A 75 -8.68 -6.34 13.94
CA THR A 75 -8.46 -7.64 14.57
C THR A 75 -8.52 -7.58 16.09
N TYR A 76 -8.00 -6.52 16.71
CA TYR A 76 -8.10 -6.33 18.16
C TYR A 76 -9.55 -6.26 18.63
N ILE A 77 -10.37 -5.42 17.98
CA ILE A 77 -11.80 -5.29 18.31
C ILE A 77 -12.53 -6.63 18.13
N LEU A 78 -12.26 -7.32 17.02
CA LEU A 78 -12.86 -8.63 16.74
C LEU A 78 -12.44 -9.68 17.78
N HIS A 79 -11.17 -9.69 18.19
CA HIS A 79 -10.69 -10.57 19.25
C HIS A 79 -11.34 -10.28 20.61
N GLN A 80 -11.59 -9.02 20.95
CA GLN A 80 -12.29 -8.70 22.21
C GLN A 80 -13.73 -9.21 22.23
N GLN A 81 -14.38 -9.31 21.07
CA GLN A 81 -15.76 -9.79 20.92
C GLN A 81 -15.86 -11.31 20.85
N GLU A 82 -15.02 -11.94 20.04
CA GLU A 82 -15.15 -13.36 19.68
C GLU A 82 -14.09 -14.27 20.30
N LYS A 83 -13.06 -13.70 20.94
CA LYS A 83 -11.90 -14.42 21.48
C LYS A 83 -11.25 -15.34 20.44
N LEU A 84 -10.84 -14.73 19.32
CA LEU A 84 -10.16 -15.39 18.21
C LEU A 84 -8.96 -16.23 18.65
N LEU A 85 -8.77 -17.37 17.99
CA LEU A 85 -7.49 -18.07 18.02
C LEU A 85 -6.43 -17.23 17.29
N TYR A 86 -5.16 -17.42 17.64
CA TYR A 86 -4.05 -16.68 17.01
C TYR A 86 -4.05 -16.81 15.48
N MET A 87 -4.34 -18.01 14.97
CA MET A 87 -4.33 -18.25 13.53
C MET A 87 -5.48 -17.52 12.81
N ASP A 88 -6.65 -17.41 13.45
CA ASP A 88 -7.78 -16.66 12.89
C ASP A 88 -7.49 -15.16 12.88
N ALA A 89 -6.86 -14.65 13.95
CA ALA A 89 -6.40 -13.26 14.01
C ALA A 89 -5.34 -12.95 12.93
N TYR A 90 -4.41 -13.88 12.67
CA TYR A 90 -3.42 -13.77 11.60
C TYR A 90 -4.06 -13.77 10.21
N LEU A 91 -5.01 -14.67 9.94
CA LEU A 91 -5.68 -14.71 8.64
C LEU A 91 -6.53 -13.46 8.42
N HIS A 92 -7.12 -12.91 9.48
CA HIS A 92 -7.89 -11.67 9.42
C HIS A 92 -7.01 -10.45 9.11
N THR A 93 -5.86 -10.29 9.80
CA THR A 93 -4.91 -9.21 9.49
C THR A 93 -4.33 -9.34 8.09
N LEU A 94 -3.91 -10.55 7.71
CA LEU A 94 -3.35 -10.82 6.38
C LEU A 94 -4.38 -10.58 5.30
N GLY A 95 -5.63 -11.01 5.49
CA GLY A 95 -6.69 -10.82 4.50
C GLY A 95 -6.98 -9.35 4.20
N ILE A 96 -7.05 -8.50 5.22
CA ILE A 96 -7.20 -7.04 5.06
C ILE A 96 -6.04 -6.46 4.24
N LEU A 97 -4.80 -6.83 4.58
CA LEU A 97 -3.61 -6.35 3.89
C LEU A 97 -3.50 -6.89 2.46
N MET A 98 -3.93 -8.13 2.21
CA MET A 98 -3.93 -8.74 0.88
C MET A 98 -5.00 -8.13 -0.03
N ILE A 99 -6.16 -7.73 0.51
CA ILE A 99 -7.15 -6.98 -0.27
C ILE A 99 -6.50 -5.68 -0.79
N PHE A 100 -5.81 -4.94 0.07
CA PHE A 100 -5.08 -3.76 -0.36
C PHE A 100 -3.99 -4.07 -1.38
N ASN A 101 -3.15 -5.09 -1.14
CA ASN A 101 -2.09 -5.47 -2.08
C ASN A 101 -2.63 -5.83 -3.47
N LEU A 102 -3.82 -6.45 -3.55
CA LEU A 102 -4.48 -6.78 -4.81
C LEU A 102 -5.10 -5.53 -5.47
N VAL A 103 -5.72 -4.64 -4.69
CA VAL A 103 -6.22 -3.36 -5.22
C VAL A 103 -5.06 -2.52 -5.75
N ASP A 104 -3.95 -2.45 -5.02
CA ASP A 104 -2.75 -1.75 -5.45
C ASP A 104 -2.23 -2.33 -6.77
N LEU A 105 -2.01 -3.66 -6.85
CA LEU A 105 -1.52 -4.29 -8.07
C LEU A 105 -2.46 -4.10 -9.27
N PHE A 106 -3.75 -4.41 -9.13
CA PHE A 106 -4.65 -4.45 -10.29
C PHE A 106 -5.20 -3.08 -10.66
N ILE A 107 -5.51 -2.24 -9.67
CA ILE A 107 -6.16 -0.94 -9.88
C ILE A 107 -5.11 0.17 -9.94
N MET A 108 -4.26 0.28 -8.92
CA MET A 108 -3.29 1.38 -8.89
C MET A 108 -2.20 1.17 -9.93
N ASP A 109 -1.47 0.08 -9.81
CA ASP A 109 -0.28 -0.21 -10.60
C ASP A 109 -0.61 -0.53 -12.05
N TRP A 110 -1.50 -1.51 -12.29
CA TRP A 110 -1.78 -1.97 -13.63
C TRP A 110 -2.75 -1.06 -14.38
N LEU A 111 -3.90 -0.72 -13.79
CA LEU A 111 -4.88 0.10 -14.48
C LEU A 111 -4.49 1.58 -14.49
N ILE A 112 -4.23 2.20 -13.34
CA ILE A 112 -3.99 3.65 -13.31
C ILE A 112 -2.58 3.99 -13.78
N PHE A 113 -1.53 3.40 -13.23
CA PHE A 113 -0.16 3.79 -13.55
C PHE A 113 0.31 3.24 -14.90
N CYS A 114 0.10 1.94 -15.16
CA CYS A 114 0.56 1.31 -16.40
C CYS A 114 -0.39 1.46 -17.57
N TRP A 115 -1.70 1.26 -17.43
CA TRP A 115 -2.60 1.38 -18.58
C TRP A 115 -2.87 2.85 -18.89
N ILE A 116 -3.50 3.57 -17.96
CA ILE A 116 -3.97 4.94 -18.17
C ILE A 116 -2.79 5.92 -18.20
N THR A 117 -1.85 5.79 -17.28
CA THR A 117 -0.70 6.69 -17.07
C THR A 117 -1.10 8.16 -17.11
N PRO A 118 -1.90 8.64 -16.14
CA PRO A 118 -2.34 10.03 -16.12
C PRO A 118 -1.14 10.97 -15.96
N ARG A 119 -1.23 12.18 -16.54
CA ARG A 119 -0.11 13.13 -16.62
C ARG A 119 0.53 13.46 -15.27
N PHE A 120 -0.25 13.50 -14.19
CA PHE A 120 0.25 13.81 -12.85
C PHE A 120 1.14 12.70 -12.25
N VAL A 121 1.10 11.48 -12.80
CA VAL A 121 2.02 10.38 -12.43
C VAL A 121 3.33 10.49 -13.20
N VAL A 122 3.40 11.27 -14.28
CA VAL A 122 4.60 11.41 -15.10
C VAL A 122 5.49 12.50 -14.52
N ILE A 123 6.71 12.14 -14.14
CA ILE A 123 7.73 13.11 -13.73
C ILE A 123 8.13 13.95 -14.96
N PRO A 124 8.16 15.29 -14.86
CA PRO A 124 8.59 16.13 -15.96
C PRO A 124 9.94 15.69 -16.56
N SER A 125 10.03 15.74 -17.89
CA SER A 125 11.21 15.30 -18.67
C SER A 125 11.42 13.79 -18.77
N THR A 126 10.40 12.99 -18.41
CA THR A 126 10.43 11.52 -18.56
C THR A 126 9.27 10.98 -19.39
N GLU A 127 8.58 11.85 -20.12
CA GLU A 127 7.42 11.52 -20.94
C GLU A 127 7.73 10.39 -21.95
N GLY A 128 6.86 9.38 -22.02
CA GLY A 128 7.01 8.27 -22.96
C GLY A 128 8.05 7.21 -22.59
N MET A 129 8.72 7.33 -21.43
CA MET A 129 9.65 6.30 -20.97
C MET A 129 8.94 4.95 -20.72
N LYS A 130 9.64 3.86 -21.04
CA LYS A 130 9.07 2.50 -20.98
C LYS A 130 8.74 2.06 -19.56
N GLY A 131 9.44 2.57 -18.54
CA GLY A 131 9.16 2.27 -17.13
C GLY A 131 7.70 2.49 -16.75
N TYR A 132 7.04 3.52 -17.27
CA TYR A 132 5.62 3.78 -16.99
C TYR A 132 4.67 2.66 -17.44
N LYS A 133 5.13 1.72 -18.28
CA LYS A 133 4.35 0.58 -18.79
C LYS A 133 4.90 -0.77 -18.30
N ASP A 134 5.72 -0.78 -17.25
CA ASP A 134 6.34 -2.02 -16.73
C ASP A 134 5.43 -2.75 -15.73
N TYR A 135 4.46 -3.50 -16.24
CA TYR A 135 3.57 -4.35 -15.43
C TYR A 135 4.33 -5.39 -14.58
N LYS A 136 5.49 -5.86 -15.05
CA LYS A 136 6.29 -6.88 -14.35
C LYS A 136 7.02 -6.30 -13.15
N PHE A 137 7.42 -5.03 -13.21
CA PHE A 137 7.97 -4.31 -12.06
C PHE A 137 6.99 -4.33 -10.89
N HIS A 138 5.74 -3.93 -11.15
CA HIS A 138 4.69 -3.91 -10.13
C HIS A 138 4.31 -5.31 -9.62
N LEU A 139 4.19 -6.30 -10.52
CA LEU A 139 3.92 -7.69 -10.11
C LEU A 139 5.00 -8.24 -9.17
N ARG A 140 6.28 -7.99 -9.48
CA ARG A 140 7.39 -8.38 -8.59
C ARG A 140 7.30 -7.65 -7.24
N GLY A 141 6.96 -6.37 -7.26
CA GLY A 141 6.67 -5.58 -6.06
C GLY A 141 5.60 -6.23 -5.19
N ALA A 142 4.44 -6.54 -5.75
CA ALA A 142 3.32 -7.17 -5.04
C ALA A 142 3.65 -8.57 -4.49
N ILE A 143 4.47 -9.37 -5.20
CA ILE A 143 4.93 -10.68 -4.71
C ILE A 143 5.85 -10.51 -3.50
N VAL A 144 6.85 -9.62 -3.59
CA VAL A 144 7.75 -9.32 -2.46
C VAL A 144 6.95 -8.72 -1.29
N GLY A 145 6.01 -7.83 -1.59
CA GLY A 145 5.08 -7.24 -0.64
C GLY A 145 4.26 -8.30 0.09
N THR A 146 3.76 -9.32 -0.61
CA THR A 146 3.00 -10.43 0.01
C THR A 146 3.79 -11.12 1.11
N LEU A 147 5.08 -11.42 0.88
CA LEU A 147 5.94 -12.05 1.88
C LEU A 147 6.14 -11.14 3.11
N PHE A 148 6.37 -9.85 2.87
CA PHE A 148 6.50 -8.87 3.94
C PHE A 148 5.20 -8.71 4.74
N LEU A 149 4.06 -8.60 4.07
CA LEU A 149 2.75 -8.45 4.70
C LEU A 149 2.37 -9.69 5.51
N ALA A 150 2.72 -10.91 5.05
CA ALA A 150 2.56 -12.13 5.82
C ALA A 150 3.35 -12.08 7.14
N ILE A 151 4.62 -11.66 7.10
CA ILE A 151 5.43 -11.53 8.31
C ILE A 151 4.85 -10.48 9.26
N VAL A 152 4.51 -9.29 8.75
CA VAL A 152 3.91 -8.21 9.57
C VAL A 152 2.59 -8.67 10.19
N SER A 153 1.76 -9.40 9.45
CA SER A 153 0.47 -9.91 9.94
C SER A 153 0.61 -10.82 11.14
N LEU A 154 1.69 -11.63 11.21
CA LEU A 154 1.99 -12.46 12.39
C LEU A 154 2.22 -11.61 13.64
N PHE A 155 2.97 -10.52 13.52
CA PHE A 155 3.23 -9.60 14.63
C PHE A 155 1.97 -8.85 15.05
N LEU A 156 1.22 -8.31 14.08
CA LEU A 156 -0.01 -7.57 14.37
C LEU A 156 -1.05 -8.45 15.06
N ALA A 157 -1.24 -9.69 14.58
CA ALA A 157 -2.13 -10.64 15.21
C ALA A 157 -1.68 -10.98 16.63
N GLY A 158 -0.39 -11.22 16.83
CA GLY A 158 0.16 -11.57 18.14
C GLY A 158 -0.06 -10.48 19.18
N ILE A 159 0.20 -9.22 18.81
CA ILE A 159 -0.07 -8.08 19.68
C ILE A 159 -1.58 -7.96 19.93
N ALA A 160 -2.41 -8.02 18.89
CA ALA A 160 -3.86 -7.86 19.01
C ALA A 160 -4.54 -8.92 19.89
N THR A 161 -3.96 -10.13 19.98
CA THR A 161 -4.51 -11.22 20.81
C THR A 161 -3.89 -11.33 22.20
N THR A 162 -2.91 -10.49 22.55
CA THR A 162 -2.20 -10.57 23.84
C THR A 162 -2.41 -9.37 24.74
N ILE A 163 -2.86 -8.24 24.20
CA ILE A 163 -3.25 -7.03 24.96
C ILE A 163 -4.76 -7.00 25.20
#